data_AF-A0A957SC21-F1
#
_entry.id   AF-A0A957SC21-F1
#
_cell.length_a   1.000
_cell.length_b   1.000
_cell.length_c   1.000
_cell.angle_alpha   90.00
_cell.angle_beta   90.00
_cell.angle_gamma   90.00
#
_symmetry.space_group_name_H-M   'P 1'
#
loop_
_entity.id
_entity.type
_entity.pdbx_description
1 polymer ?
#
loop_
_entity_poly.entity_id
_entity_poly.type
_entity_poly.pdbx_seq_one_letter_code
_entity_poly.pdbx_strand_id
1 'polypeptide(L)'
;YQFWRCRHNAYRGDGAFGQFCVIMPEQDAVLAITSAVSNMQAVLDLAWEHLLPAMGSAALLDEPDALHALQDQLANLAIAPVAGTSDSPMAAAVSGSPYQVDAASRTAWGDDKPAVEQATFHFTPAQWQVTFSGGSATHEISGGYGQWTSGATTFFRPESEPVMVSGAWSAPDTFTMVVRYIETPHCLTLDAHFDGDALRLNSRWNVSFGPLELPPLACQR
;
A
#
# COMPACT_ATOMS: atom_id res chain seq x y z
N TYR A 1 -16.81 -27.23 9.98
CA TYR A 1 -15.47 -26.77 10.37
C TYR A 1 -15.00 -25.72 9.38
N GLN A 2 -14.49 -24.57 9.84
CA GLN A 2 -13.97 -23.46 9.02
C GLN A 2 -12.46 -23.61 8.78
N PHE A 3 -12.01 -24.83 8.44
CA PHE A 3 -10.60 -25.18 8.23
C PHE A 3 -10.45 -26.02 6.97
N TRP A 4 -9.33 -25.83 6.27
CA TRP A 4 -8.97 -26.52 5.05
C TRP A 4 -7.76 -27.42 5.27
N ARG A 5 -7.82 -28.66 4.75
CA ARG A 5 -6.67 -29.56 4.76
C ARG A 5 -5.62 -29.07 3.78
N CYS A 6 -4.35 -29.17 4.20
CA CYS A 6 -3.19 -28.84 3.38
C CYS A 6 -2.47 -30.13 2.94
N ARG A 7 -1.42 -29.94 2.14
CA ARG A 7 -0.35 -30.95 1.99
C ARG A 7 0.36 -31.15 3.34
N HIS A 8 1.20 -32.19 3.44
CA HIS A 8 2.08 -32.41 4.61
C HIS A 8 1.34 -32.53 5.95
N ASN A 9 0.14 -33.11 5.95
CA ASN A 9 -0.71 -33.30 7.12
C ASN A 9 -1.10 -32.01 7.89
N ALA A 10 -0.77 -30.85 7.35
CA ALA A 10 -1.15 -29.55 7.89
C ALA A 10 -2.63 -29.24 7.61
N TYR A 11 -3.16 -28.24 8.31
CA TYR A 11 -4.48 -27.67 8.05
C TYR A 11 -4.46 -26.18 8.37
N ARG A 12 -5.35 -25.39 7.77
CA ARG A 12 -5.30 -23.94 7.88
C ARG A 12 -6.67 -23.28 7.90
N GLY A 13 -6.72 -22.09 8.48
CA GLY A 13 -7.79 -21.11 8.25
C GLY A 13 -7.36 -20.11 7.19
N ASP A 14 -8.26 -19.78 6.27
CA ASP A 14 -8.02 -18.85 5.16
C ASP A 14 -8.75 -17.53 5.43
N GLY A 15 -7.99 -16.44 5.42
CA GLY A 15 -8.49 -15.08 5.28
C GLY A 15 -8.32 -14.59 3.84
N ALA A 16 -9.00 -13.49 3.51
CA ALA A 16 -8.91 -12.91 2.18
C ALA A 16 -7.46 -12.51 1.82
N PHE A 17 -7.11 -12.62 0.54
CA PHE A 17 -5.84 -12.13 -0.02
C PHE A 17 -4.56 -12.74 0.58
N GLY A 18 -4.64 -14.03 0.93
CA GLY A 18 -3.48 -14.84 1.36
C GLY A 18 -3.18 -14.77 2.84
N GLN A 19 -4.09 -14.22 3.64
CA GLN A 19 -3.98 -14.27 5.09
C GLN A 19 -4.20 -15.72 5.53
N PHE A 20 -3.26 -16.30 6.27
CA PHE A 20 -3.34 -17.70 6.67
C PHE A 20 -2.97 -17.89 8.14
N CYS A 21 -3.68 -18.81 8.78
CA CYS A 21 -3.22 -19.45 10.01
C CYS A 21 -3.06 -20.94 9.69
N VAL A 22 -1.82 -21.39 9.53
CA VAL A 22 -1.48 -22.76 9.14
C VAL A 22 -0.95 -23.52 10.36
N ILE A 23 -1.61 -24.63 10.69
CA ILE A 23 -1.23 -25.51 11.79
C ILE A 23 -0.45 -26.68 11.21
N MET A 24 0.74 -26.93 11.76
CA MET A 24 1.71 -27.92 11.29
C MET A 24 2.04 -28.89 12.44
N PRO A 25 1.17 -29.88 12.73
CA PRO A 25 1.30 -30.71 13.93
C PRO A 25 2.58 -31.52 14.01
N GLU A 26 3.10 -31.98 12.87
CA GLU A 26 4.33 -32.78 12.81
C GLU A 26 5.58 -31.95 13.15
N GLN A 27 5.51 -30.63 12.97
CA GLN A 27 6.59 -29.69 13.27
C GLN A 27 6.39 -28.99 14.63
N ASP A 28 5.30 -29.28 15.35
CA ASP A 28 4.88 -28.55 16.56
C ASP A 28 4.87 -27.02 16.34
N ALA A 29 4.33 -26.59 15.20
CA ALA A 29 4.41 -25.21 14.74
C ALA A 29 3.08 -24.65 14.24
N VAL A 30 2.97 -23.32 14.31
CA VAL A 30 1.91 -22.54 13.67
C VAL A 30 2.56 -21.43 12.84
N LEU A 31 2.16 -21.32 11.57
CA LEU A 31 2.57 -20.25 10.66
C LEU A 31 1.41 -19.27 10.49
N ALA A 32 1.62 -18.04 10.97
CA ALA A 32 0.70 -16.92 10.76
C ALA A 32 1.23 -16.03 9.63
N ILE A 33 0.38 -15.77 8.64
CA ILE A 33 0.70 -14.93 7.47
C ILE A 33 -0.34 -13.81 7.40
N THR A 34 0.16 -12.57 7.45
CA THR A 34 -0.62 -11.37 7.14
C THR A 34 -0.20 -10.86 5.78
N SER A 35 -1.10 -10.91 4.80
CA SER A 35 -0.77 -10.52 3.42
C SER A 35 -1.94 -9.88 2.69
N ALA A 36 -1.61 -9.21 1.59
CA ALA A 36 -2.53 -8.69 0.60
C ALA A 36 -1.97 -9.01 -0.78
N VAL A 37 -2.14 -10.28 -1.18
CA VAL A 37 -1.65 -10.80 -2.47
C VAL A 37 -2.79 -11.39 -3.30
N SER A 38 -2.68 -11.28 -4.62
CA SER A 38 -3.63 -11.91 -5.55
C SER A 38 -3.37 -13.40 -5.73
N ASN A 39 -2.10 -13.81 -5.77
CA ASN A 39 -1.71 -15.22 -5.84
C ASN A 39 -1.45 -15.78 -4.43
N MET A 40 -2.52 -16.19 -3.76
CA MET A 40 -2.45 -16.71 -2.38
C MET A 40 -1.68 -18.03 -2.29
N GLN A 41 -1.74 -18.87 -3.34
CA GLN A 41 -1.06 -20.16 -3.35
C GLN A 41 0.47 -20.00 -3.39
N ALA A 42 1.00 -18.98 -4.07
CA ALA A 42 2.43 -18.74 -4.14
C ALA A 42 3.08 -18.53 -2.77
N VAL A 43 2.41 -17.84 -1.84
CA VAL A 43 2.95 -17.62 -0.49
C VAL A 43 3.00 -18.93 0.30
N LEU A 44 1.98 -19.79 0.14
CA LEU A 44 2.00 -21.13 0.74
C LEU A 44 3.08 -22.02 0.12
N ASP A 45 3.26 -21.96 -1.20
CA ASP A 45 4.29 -22.74 -1.89
C ASP A 45 5.69 -22.37 -1.39
N LEU A 46 5.99 -21.09 -1.17
CA LEU A 46 7.24 -20.65 -0.56
C LEU A 46 7.43 -21.18 0.87
N ALA A 47 6.35 -21.28 1.66
CA ALA A 47 6.41 -21.89 2.99
C ALA A 47 6.73 -23.39 2.91
N TRP A 48 6.15 -24.11 1.95
CA TRP A 48 6.43 -25.53 1.73
C TRP A 48 7.83 -25.78 1.16
N GLU A 49 8.34 -24.86 0.34
CA GLU A 49 9.64 -24.97 -0.30
C GLU A 49 10.77 -24.63 0.67
N HIS A 50 10.63 -23.58 1.48
CA HIS A 50 11.73 -23.04 2.28
C HIS A 50 11.57 -23.29 3.78
N LEU A 51 10.38 -23.05 4.35
CA LEU A 51 10.20 -23.14 5.80
C LEU A 51 10.00 -24.57 6.29
N LEU A 52 9.11 -25.33 5.65
CA LEU A 52 8.79 -26.69 6.08
C LEU A 52 10.03 -27.61 6.11
N PRO A 53 10.91 -27.64 5.08
CA PRO A 53 12.09 -28.49 5.11
C PRO A 53 13.13 -28.05 6.15
N ALA A 54 13.11 -26.78 6.55
CA ALA A 54 14.00 -26.23 7.57
C ALA A 54 13.55 -26.53 9.01
N MET A 55 12.30 -26.93 9.23
CA MET A 55 11.74 -27.30 10.54
C MET A 55 12.10 -28.74 10.94
N GLY A 56 13.38 -29.07 10.93
CA GLY A 56 13.89 -30.37 11.37
C GLY A 56 13.91 -30.52 12.89
N SER A 57 13.93 -31.76 13.38
CA SER A 57 14.01 -32.07 14.83
C SER A 57 15.42 -31.98 15.42
N ALA A 58 16.45 -31.98 14.57
CA ALA A 58 17.83 -31.84 15.00
C ALA A 58 18.13 -30.37 15.36
N ALA A 59 18.93 -30.17 16.41
CA ALA A 59 19.47 -28.85 16.71
C ALA A 59 20.31 -28.35 15.52
N LEU A 60 20.14 -27.07 15.17
CA LEU A 60 20.94 -26.42 14.15
C LEU A 60 22.40 -26.31 14.64
N LEU A 61 23.34 -26.47 13.71
CA LEU A 61 24.74 -26.17 13.97
C LEU A 61 24.91 -24.65 14.11
N ASP A 62 25.90 -24.25 14.90
CA ASP A 62 26.28 -22.85 15.00
C ASP A 62 27.01 -22.44 13.71
N GLU A 63 26.41 -21.51 12.96
CA GLU A 63 26.87 -21.04 11.65
C GLU A 63 27.02 -19.50 11.71
N PRO A 64 28.07 -18.98 12.39
CA PRO A 64 28.20 -17.55 12.68
C PRO A 64 28.28 -16.69 11.41
N ASP A 65 28.92 -17.20 10.35
CA ASP A 65 29.01 -16.50 9.06
C ASP A 65 27.63 -16.38 8.38
N ALA A 66 26.82 -17.44 8.42
CA ALA A 66 25.46 -17.44 7.87
C ALA A 66 24.53 -16.53 8.68
N LEU A 67 24.65 -16.53 10.00
CA LEU A 67 23.92 -15.62 10.87
C LEU A 67 24.29 -14.15 10.59
N HIS A 68 25.58 -13.85 10.42
CA HIS A 68 26.03 -12.51 10.08
C HIS A 68 25.48 -12.05 8.72
N ALA A 69 25.55 -12.91 7.70
CA ALA A 69 24.97 -12.61 6.38
C ALA A 69 23.45 -12.37 6.45
N LEU A 70 22.72 -13.15 7.25
CA LEU A 70 21.29 -12.95 7.47
C LEU A 70 21.00 -11.62 8.18
N GLN A 71 21.77 -11.27 9.21
CA GLN A 71 21.65 -9.99 9.91
C GLN A 71 21.89 -8.81 8.97
N ASP A 72 22.93 -8.89 8.14
CA ASP A 72 23.23 -7.87 7.13
C ASP A 72 22.09 -7.75 6.11
N GLN A 73 21.54 -8.89 5.64
CA GLN A 73 20.41 -8.86 4.72
C GLN A 73 19.17 -8.23 5.36
N LEU A 74 18.83 -8.60 6.60
CA LEU A 74 17.68 -8.05 7.32
C LEU A 74 17.84 -6.55 7.62
N ALA A 75 19.07 -6.10 7.90
CA ALA A 75 19.36 -4.69 8.13
C ALA A 75 19.21 -3.81 6.87
N ASN A 76 19.37 -4.41 5.68
CA ASN A 76 19.33 -3.71 4.40
C ASN A 76 18.04 -3.97 3.59
N LEU A 77 17.19 -4.89 4.02
CA LEU A 77 15.90 -5.15 3.37
C LEU A 77 14.98 -3.93 3.52
N ALA A 78 14.65 -3.31 2.40
CA ALA A 78 13.78 -2.15 2.35
C ALA A 78 12.78 -2.27 1.21
N ILE A 79 11.59 -1.72 1.42
CA ILE A 79 10.65 -1.46 0.33
C ILE A 79 11.11 -0.17 -0.35
N ALA A 80 11.37 -0.23 -1.65
CA ALA A 80 11.75 0.97 -2.39
C ALA A 80 10.63 2.04 -2.32
N PRO A 81 10.98 3.32 -2.08
CA PRO A 81 10.03 4.42 -2.21
C PRO A 81 9.56 4.59 -3.66
N VAL A 82 8.53 5.41 -3.89
CA VAL A 82 8.07 5.73 -5.24
C VAL A 82 9.22 6.32 -6.06
N ALA A 83 9.51 5.71 -7.20
CA ALA A 83 10.54 6.19 -8.11
C ALA A 83 10.07 7.46 -8.83
N GLY A 84 10.96 8.45 -8.94
CA GLY A 84 10.67 9.71 -9.59
C GLY A 84 11.59 10.82 -9.09
N THR A 85 11.19 12.06 -9.36
CA THR A 85 11.94 13.25 -8.99
C THR A 85 11.17 14.11 -7.98
N SER A 86 11.88 15.02 -7.31
CA SER A 86 11.30 15.97 -6.35
C SER A 86 10.74 17.24 -7.01
N ASP A 87 10.82 17.35 -8.33
CA ASP A 87 10.42 18.55 -9.07
C ASP A 87 9.79 18.18 -10.41
N SER A 88 9.00 19.09 -10.96
CA SER A 88 8.37 18.95 -12.27
C SER A 88 8.14 20.34 -12.87
N PRO A 89 8.19 20.49 -14.20
CA PRO A 89 7.76 21.71 -14.88
C PRO A 89 6.35 22.19 -14.49
N MET A 90 5.48 21.28 -14.04
CA MET A 90 4.12 21.58 -13.62
C MET A 90 3.99 21.92 -12.14
N ALA A 91 4.96 21.55 -11.29
CA ALA A 91 4.82 21.61 -9.83
C ALA A 91 4.41 23.00 -9.33
N ALA A 92 5.08 24.05 -9.79
CA ALA A 92 4.75 25.43 -9.41
C ALA A 92 3.37 25.88 -9.92
N ALA A 93 2.96 25.42 -11.10
CA ALA A 93 1.69 25.83 -11.72
C ALA A 93 0.47 25.16 -11.09
N VAL A 94 0.62 23.97 -10.53
CA VAL A 94 -0.49 23.20 -9.92
C VAL A 94 -0.54 23.34 -8.38
N SER A 95 0.56 23.76 -7.76
CA SER A 95 0.68 23.85 -6.29
C SER A 95 -0.23 24.94 -5.71
N GLY A 96 -0.95 24.59 -4.65
CA GLY A 96 -1.88 25.44 -3.90
C GLY A 96 -3.19 25.79 -4.60
N SER A 97 -3.38 25.38 -5.85
CA SER A 97 -4.65 25.59 -6.55
C SER A 97 -5.60 24.41 -6.29
N PRO A 98 -6.84 24.65 -5.86
CA PRO A 98 -7.80 23.58 -5.69
C PRO A 98 -8.32 23.07 -7.02
N TYR A 99 -8.48 21.76 -7.14
CA TYR A 99 -9.20 21.11 -8.22
C TYR A 99 -10.54 20.57 -7.71
N GLN A 100 -11.64 21.04 -8.28
CA GLN A 100 -12.99 20.57 -8.02
C GLN A 100 -13.25 19.26 -8.76
N VAL A 101 -13.71 18.24 -8.05
CA VAL A 101 -14.12 16.98 -8.65
C VAL A 101 -15.43 17.18 -9.41
N ASP A 102 -15.47 16.73 -10.66
CA ASP A 102 -16.64 16.79 -11.52
C ASP A 102 -17.81 16.02 -10.91
N ALA A 103 -19.01 16.60 -10.94
CA ALA A 103 -20.20 16.01 -10.34
C ALA A 103 -20.49 14.57 -10.80
N ALA A 104 -20.16 14.25 -12.05
CA ALA A 104 -20.32 12.90 -12.62
C ALA A 104 -19.35 11.86 -12.00
N SER A 105 -18.22 12.30 -11.46
CA SER A 105 -17.22 11.41 -10.84
C SER A 105 -17.26 11.38 -9.30
N ARG A 106 -17.92 12.36 -8.65
CA ARG A 106 -18.03 12.45 -7.17
C ARG A 106 -18.61 11.21 -6.49
N THR A 107 -19.54 10.52 -7.15
CA THR A 107 -20.20 9.33 -6.61
C THR A 107 -19.58 8.03 -7.14
N ALA A 108 -18.54 8.12 -7.97
CA ALA A 108 -18.02 6.96 -8.69
C ALA A 108 -17.34 5.94 -7.77
N TRP A 109 -16.91 6.34 -6.57
CA TRP A 109 -16.34 5.44 -5.57
C TRP A 109 -17.38 4.72 -4.71
N GLY A 110 -18.66 5.13 -4.76
CA GLY A 110 -19.74 4.62 -3.92
C GLY A 110 -19.76 5.25 -2.51
N ASP A 111 -20.86 5.00 -1.79
CA ASP A 111 -21.13 5.61 -0.47
C ASP A 111 -20.26 5.04 0.67
N ASP A 112 -19.55 3.93 0.42
CA ASP A 112 -18.66 3.27 1.38
C ASP A 112 -17.19 3.74 1.26
N LYS A 113 -16.95 4.81 0.49
CA LYS A 113 -15.65 5.47 0.26
C LYS A 113 -15.75 6.95 0.62
N PRO A 114 -14.62 7.63 0.88
CA PRO A 114 -14.62 9.07 1.11
C PRO A 114 -15.29 9.81 -0.04
N ALA A 115 -16.17 10.75 0.30
CA ALA A 115 -16.62 11.75 -0.64
C ALA A 115 -15.45 12.72 -0.91
N VAL A 116 -15.05 12.83 -2.17
CA VAL A 116 -14.03 13.80 -2.61
C VAL A 116 -14.70 14.80 -3.52
N GLU A 117 -14.78 16.04 -3.04
CA GLU A 117 -15.32 17.18 -3.79
C GLU A 117 -14.19 18.07 -4.30
N GLN A 118 -13.05 18.08 -3.61
CA GLN A 118 -11.90 18.89 -3.99
C GLN A 118 -10.58 18.21 -3.61
N ALA A 119 -9.56 18.39 -4.45
CA ALA A 119 -8.18 17.97 -4.20
C ALA A 119 -7.23 19.16 -4.36
N THR A 120 -6.36 19.39 -3.38
CA THR A 120 -5.34 20.45 -3.43
C THR A 120 -3.97 19.83 -3.17
N PHE A 121 -2.99 20.19 -3.99
CA PHE A 121 -1.62 19.69 -3.89
C PHE A 121 -0.70 20.84 -3.51
N HIS A 122 0.21 20.62 -2.59
CA HIS A 122 1.27 21.56 -2.25
C HIS A 122 2.61 20.87 -2.45
N PHE A 123 3.43 21.45 -3.34
CA PHE A 123 4.77 20.96 -3.65
C PHE A 123 5.82 21.97 -3.21
N THR A 124 6.87 21.48 -2.57
CA THR A 124 8.09 22.21 -2.23
C THR A 124 9.30 21.36 -2.63
N PRO A 125 10.54 21.91 -2.68
CA PRO A 125 11.71 21.10 -3.03
C PRO A 125 11.99 19.93 -2.05
N ALA A 126 11.50 20.00 -0.81
CA ALA A 126 11.79 19.01 0.23
C ALA A 126 10.62 18.05 0.51
N GLN A 127 9.39 18.54 0.37
CA GLN A 127 8.19 17.82 0.78
C GLN A 127 6.99 18.14 -0.11
N TRP A 128 5.99 17.27 -0.05
CA TRP A 128 4.70 17.42 -0.67
C TRP A 128 3.59 17.19 0.34
N GLN A 129 2.42 17.76 0.07
CA GLN A 129 1.20 17.56 0.82
C GLN A 129 0.02 17.52 -0.15
N VAL A 130 -0.94 16.64 0.11
CA VAL A 130 -2.19 16.55 -0.63
C VAL A 130 -3.34 16.57 0.36
N THR A 131 -4.31 17.42 0.06
CA THR A 131 -5.52 17.60 0.85
C THR A 131 -6.72 17.24 0.00
N PHE A 132 -7.49 16.26 0.46
CA PHE A 132 -8.79 15.90 -0.10
C PHE A 132 -9.89 16.38 0.83
N SER A 133 -10.88 17.11 0.31
CA SER A 133 -12.02 17.57 1.09
C SER A 133 -13.34 17.15 0.44
N GLY A 134 -14.35 16.89 1.26
CA GLY A 134 -15.71 16.58 0.84
C GLY A 134 -16.68 16.59 2.00
N GLY A 135 -17.82 17.25 1.85
CA GLY A 135 -18.74 17.48 2.95
C GLY A 135 -18.07 18.24 4.09
N SER A 136 -18.09 17.70 5.32
CA SER A 136 -17.39 18.28 6.47
C SER A 136 -16.01 17.66 6.75
N ALA A 137 -15.57 16.70 5.93
CA ALA A 137 -14.32 15.98 6.12
C ALA A 137 -13.18 16.63 5.34
N THR A 138 -11.98 16.58 5.92
CA THR A 138 -10.73 16.95 5.26
C THR A 138 -9.67 15.93 5.62
N HIS A 139 -9.00 15.41 4.60
CA HIS A 139 -8.01 14.35 4.71
C HIS A 139 -6.70 14.85 4.16
N GLU A 140 -5.66 14.82 4.99
CA GLU A 140 -4.33 15.27 4.62
C GLU A 140 -3.38 14.07 4.53
N ILE A 141 -2.51 14.12 3.53
CA ILE A 141 -1.42 13.16 3.35
C ILE A 141 -0.18 13.97 2.93
N SER A 142 0.91 13.83 3.67
CA SER A 142 2.16 14.56 3.40
C SER A 142 3.39 13.68 3.55
N GLY A 143 4.44 13.98 2.79
CA GLY A 143 5.66 13.19 2.78
C GLY A 143 6.84 13.88 2.12
N GLY A 144 8.01 13.28 2.29
CA GLY A 144 9.23 13.66 1.57
C GLY A 144 9.38 12.89 0.25
N TYR A 145 10.31 13.35 -0.58
CA TYR A 145 10.70 12.65 -1.81
C TYR A 145 11.78 11.60 -1.54
N GLY A 146 11.81 10.53 -2.35
CA GLY A 146 12.86 9.51 -2.31
C GLY A 146 12.95 8.72 -1.00
N GLN A 147 11.90 8.76 -0.18
CA GLN A 147 11.85 8.11 1.13
C GLN A 147 10.43 7.67 1.50
N TRP A 148 10.31 6.89 2.55
CA TRP A 148 9.05 6.64 3.24
C TRP A 148 8.92 7.60 4.42
N THR A 149 7.80 8.30 4.51
CA THR A 149 7.48 9.20 5.61
C THR A 149 6.36 8.59 6.45
N SER A 150 6.54 8.54 7.76
CA SER A 150 5.50 8.11 8.69
C SER A 150 4.46 9.22 8.85
N GLY A 151 3.19 8.86 8.88
CA GLY A 151 2.08 9.78 9.10
C GLY A 151 0.84 9.05 9.60
N ALA A 152 -0.29 9.74 9.57
CA ALA A 152 -1.60 9.16 9.82
C ALA A 152 -2.62 9.80 8.87
N THR A 153 -3.67 9.07 8.49
CA THR A 153 -4.71 9.60 7.61
C THR A 153 -6.07 8.97 7.88
N THR A 154 -7.13 9.71 7.55
CA THR A 154 -8.53 9.28 7.60
C THR A 154 -9.12 9.11 6.19
N PHE A 155 -8.30 9.17 5.13
CA PHE A 155 -8.84 9.27 3.76
C PHE A 155 -9.74 8.09 3.37
N PHE A 156 -9.28 6.84 3.48
CA PHE A 156 -10.10 5.65 3.16
C PHE A 156 -10.65 4.92 4.39
N ARG A 157 -10.36 5.41 5.60
CA ARG A 157 -10.70 4.76 6.86
C ARG A 157 -11.29 5.82 7.80
N PRO A 158 -12.44 5.57 8.44
CA PRO A 158 -13.10 6.57 9.26
C PRO A 158 -12.30 6.94 10.52
N GLU A 159 -11.49 6.01 11.02
CA GLU A 159 -10.55 6.23 12.11
C GLU A 159 -9.18 6.58 11.55
N SER A 160 -8.45 7.43 12.27
CA SER A 160 -7.10 7.82 11.88
C SER A 160 -6.16 6.63 12.04
N GLU A 161 -5.69 6.07 10.92
CA GLU A 161 -4.76 4.93 10.92
C GLU A 161 -3.31 5.40 10.68
N PRO A 162 -2.32 4.77 11.31
CA PRO A 162 -0.91 5.03 11.03
C PRO A 162 -0.54 4.51 9.64
N VAL A 163 0.19 5.34 8.88
CA VAL A 163 0.59 5.04 7.50
C VAL A 163 2.06 5.33 7.25
N MET A 164 2.66 4.60 6.30
CA MET A 164 3.88 5.02 5.61
C MET A 164 3.51 5.51 4.22
N VAL A 165 3.97 6.71 3.86
CA VAL A 165 3.70 7.31 2.56
C VAL A 165 4.97 7.60 1.79
N SER A 166 4.89 7.51 0.47
CA SER A 166 5.98 7.88 -0.43
C SER A 166 5.39 8.49 -1.68
N GLY A 167 5.99 9.55 -2.21
CA GLY A 167 5.48 10.23 -3.39
C GLY A 167 6.60 10.89 -4.18
N ALA A 168 6.43 10.95 -5.50
CA ALA A 168 7.37 11.56 -6.42
C ALA A 168 6.68 11.94 -7.74
N TRP A 169 7.29 12.87 -8.47
CA TRP A 169 6.97 13.10 -9.87
C TRP A 169 7.50 11.92 -10.69
N SER A 170 6.61 11.01 -11.05
CA SER A 170 6.90 9.80 -11.82
C SER A 170 6.97 10.09 -13.33
N ALA A 171 6.34 11.19 -13.77
CA ALA A 171 6.47 11.78 -15.09
C ALA A 171 6.40 13.32 -15.01
N PRO A 172 6.73 14.07 -16.09
CA PRO A 172 6.65 15.53 -16.07
C PRO A 172 5.27 16.10 -15.71
N ASP A 173 4.20 15.36 -15.97
CA ASP A 173 2.81 15.74 -15.74
C ASP A 173 2.09 14.88 -14.69
N THR A 174 2.81 13.96 -14.04
CA THR A 174 2.20 12.95 -13.18
C THR A 174 2.91 12.86 -11.85
N PHE A 175 2.16 13.11 -10.78
CA PHE A 175 2.59 12.88 -9.40
C PHE A 175 1.99 11.57 -8.88
N THR A 176 2.85 10.62 -8.53
CA THR A 176 2.43 9.34 -7.95
C THR A 176 2.70 9.38 -6.45
N MET A 177 1.74 8.93 -5.65
CA MET A 177 1.93 8.64 -4.23
C MET A 177 1.42 7.24 -3.88
N VAL A 178 2.07 6.62 -2.91
CA VAL A 178 1.68 5.34 -2.33
C VAL A 178 1.46 5.54 -0.84
N VAL A 179 0.33 5.05 -0.35
CA VAL A 179 -0.05 5.00 1.07
C VAL A 179 -0.08 3.54 1.50
N ARG A 180 0.77 3.17 2.46
CA ARG A 180 0.77 1.86 3.11
C ARG A 180 0.20 1.99 4.50
N TYR A 181 -0.90 1.29 4.77
CA TYR A 181 -1.53 1.27 6.08
C TYR A 181 -0.74 0.35 6.99
N ILE A 182 -0.19 0.82 8.12
CA ILE A 182 0.77 0.04 8.91
C ILE A 182 0.10 -1.17 9.58
N GLU A 183 -1.15 -1.02 9.98
CA GLU A 183 -1.90 -2.05 10.70
C GLU A 183 -2.53 -3.10 9.76
N THR A 184 -2.38 -2.92 8.44
CA THR A 184 -2.91 -3.86 7.45
C THR A 184 -1.90 -4.11 6.32
N PRO A 185 -2.06 -5.17 5.51
CA PRO A 185 -1.18 -5.36 4.35
C PRO A 185 -1.59 -4.51 3.12
N HIS A 186 -2.60 -3.64 3.24
CA HIS A 186 -3.18 -2.91 2.11
C HIS A 186 -2.35 -1.69 1.74
N CYS A 187 -2.22 -1.48 0.43
CA CYS A 187 -1.49 -0.39 -0.17
C CYS A 187 -2.38 0.29 -1.21
N LEU A 188 -2.52 1.60 -1.08
CA LEU A 188 -3.20 2.45 -2.04
C LEU A 188 -2.16 3.21 -2.86
N THR A 189 -2.27 3.16 -4.19
CA THR A 189 -1.52 4.01 -5.11
C THR A 189 -2.47 5.05 -5.68
N LEU A 190 -2.04 6.31 -5.71
CA LEU A 190 -2.74 7.43 -6.33
C LEU A 190 -1.84 8.06 -7.39
N ASP A 191 -2.35 8.17 -8.61
CA ASP A 191 -1.68 8.86 -9.70
C ASP A 191 -2.49 10.11 -10.07
N ALA A 192 -1.92 11.28 -9.77
CA ALA A 192 -2.46 12.58 -10.14
C ALA A 192 -1.81 13.02 -11.45
N HIS A 193 -2.56 12.93 -12.54
CA HIS A 193 -2.16 13.38 -13.85
C HIS A 193 -2.72 14.78 -14.12
N PHE A 194 -1.83 15.73 -14.38
CA PHE A 194 -2.17 17.13 -14.58
C PHE A 194 -2.09 17.51 -16.06
N ASP A 195 -3.12 18.21 -16.56
CA ASP A 195 -3.14 18.78 -17.91
C ASP A 195 -3.74 20.19 -17.84
N GLY A 196 -2.87 21.19 -17.61
CA GLY A 196 -3.30 22.56 -17.36
C GLY A 196 -4.22 22.65 -16.15
N ASP A 197 -5.46 23.09 -16.38
CA ASP A 197 -6.49 23.22 -15.34
C ASP A 197 -7.25 21.91 -15.07
N ALA A 198 -7.01 20.87 -15.87
CA ALA A 198 -7.55 19.54 -15.66
C ALA A 198 -6.63 18.70 -14.75
N LEU A 199 -7.25 17.92 -13.87
CA LEU A 199 -6.59 16.87 -13.10
C LEU A 199 -7.39 15.57 -13.28
N ARG A 200 -6.69 14.48 -13.54
CA ARG A 200 -7.26 13.13 -13.44
C ARG A 200 -6.57 12.40 -12.31
N LEU A 201 -7.35 12.02 -11.30
CA LEU A 201 -6.87 11.20 -10.18
C LEU A 201 -7.27 9.75 -10.40
N ASN A 202 -6.27 8.90 -10.65
CA ASN A 202 -6.46 7.45 -10.68
C ASN A 202 -6.06 6.86 -9.33
N SER A 203 -6.75 5.81 -8.89
CA SER A 203 -6.47 5.16 -7.61
C SER A 203 -6.54 3.65 -7.74
N ARG A 204 -5.61 2.96 -7.08
CA ARG A 204 -5.47 1.50 -7.18
C ARG A 204 -5.06 0.87 -5.86
N TRP A 205 -5.74 -0.20 -5.48
CA TRP A 205 -5.36 -1.08 -4.37
C TRP A 205 -4.48 -2.24 -4.85
N ASN A 206 -3.59 -2.73 -4.00
CA ASN A 206 -2.80 -3.93 -4.28
C ASN A 206 -3.67 -5.20 -4.39
N VAL A 207 -4.80 -5.25 -3.68
CA VAL A 207 -5.83 -6.29 -3.75
C VAL A 207 -7.22 -5.71 -3.51
N SER A 208 -8.26 -6.35 -4.05
CA SER A 208 -9.66 -5.96 -3.89
C SER A 208 -10.57 -7.15 -4.17
N PHE A 209 -11.78 -7.15 -3.59
CA PHE A 209 -12.84 -8.11 -3.96
C PHE A 209 -13.50 -7.74 -5.29
N GLY A 210 -13.41 -6.48 -5.69
CA GLY A 210 -13.81 -5.98 -7.00
C GLY A 210 -12.61 -5.61 -7.87
N PRO A 211 -12.77 -4.66 -8.79
CA PRO A 211 -11.64 -4.06 -9.50
C PRO A 211 -10.57 -3.54 -8.53
N LEU A 212 -9.30 -3.67 -8.93
CA LEU A 212 -8.18 -3.09 -8.18
C LEU A 212 -8.18 -1.56 -8.28
N GLU A 213 -8.62 -1.04 -9.43
CA GLU A 213 -8.71 0.38 -9.73
C GLU A 213 -10.11 0.88 -9.36
N LEU A 214 -10.18 2.01 -8.65
CA LEU A 214 -11.44 2.72 -8.52
C LEU A 214 -11.67 3.55 -9.79
N PRO A 215 -12.93 3.88 -10.12
CA PRO A 215 -13.21 4.82 -11.18
C PRO A 215 -12.41 6.13 -10.98
N PRO A 216 -11.81 6.68 -12.03
CA PRO A 216 -11.00 7.88 -11.95
C PRO A 216 -11.86 9.08 -11.56
N LEU A 217 -11.31 9.96 -10.73
CA LEU A 217 -11.91 11.27 -10.50
C LEU A 217 -11.40 12.24 -11.55
N ALA A 218 -12.33 12.85 -12.28
CA ALA A 218 -12.03 13.96 -13.18
C ALA A 218 -12.22 15.25 -12.39
N CYS A 219 -11.24 16.15 -12.45
CA CYS A 219 -11.25 17.38 -11.69
C CYS A 219 -10.86 18.56 -12.58
N GLN A 220 -11.36 19.75 -12.23
CA GLN A 220 -11.11 21.03 -12.90
C GLN A 220 -10.87 22.11 -11.86
N ARG A 221 -10.01 23.10 -12.15
CA ARG A 221 -9.81 24.25 -11.25
C ARG A 221 -10.96 25.24 -11.26
#